data_AF-A0A418NH64-F1
#
_entry.id   AF-A0A418NH64-F1
#
_cell.length_a   1.000
_cell.length_b   1.000
_cell.length_c   1.000
_cell.angle_alpha   90.00
_cell.angle_beta   90.00
_cell.angle_gamma   90.00
#
_symmetry.space_group_name_H-M   'P 1'
#
loop_
_entity.id
_entity.type
_entity.pdbx_description
1 polymer ?
#
loop_
_entity_poly.entity_id
_entity_poly.type
_entity_poly.pdbx_seq_one_letter_code
_entity_poly.pdbx_strand_id
1 'polypeptide(L)'
;MPLAGCGNSPEGPMKPGIYAYEAPDGSTHRMVFQESTYADMADNVPKPVEEGTWKRRDAQLCMTSAASGAELCFDEKAEADGGFSLSANGVTTRFSLLANAR
;
A
#
# COMPACT_ATOMS: atom_id res chain seq x y z
N MET A 1 27.37 25.27 -3.64
CA MET A 1 26.41 25.15 -2.52
C MET A 1 25.33 24.20 -3.00
N PRO A 2 25.26 22.94 -2.52
CA PRO A 2 24.26 22.00 -3.01
C PRO A 2 22.87 22.43 -2.52
N LEU A 3 21.93 22.53 -3.45
CA LEU A 3 20.52 22.80 -3.18
C LEU A 3 19.92 21.57 -2.50
N ALA A 4 19.85 21.61 -1.17
CA ALA A 4 18.99 20.74 -0.39
C ALA A 4 17.54 21.16 -0.63
N GLY A 5 16.83 20.43 -1.50
CA GLY A 5 15.43 20.70 -1.80
C GLY A 5 14.75 19.46 -2.37
N CYS A 6 13.66 19.05 -1.71
CA CYS A 6 12.69 18.02 -2.11
C CYS A 6 13.06 16.56 -1.79
N GLY A 7 12.83 16.21 -0.52
CA GLY A 7 12.02 15.04 -0.16
C GLY A 7 12.47 13.70 -0.75
N ASN A 8 13.57 13.18 -0.23
CA ASN A 8 14.03 11.82 -0.48
C ASN A 8 13.14 10.77 0.22
N SER A 9 11.82 10.87 0.08
CA SER A 9 10.94 9.72 0.29
C SER A 9 11.35 8.70 -0.77
N PRO A 10 11.66 7.45 -0.40
CA PRO A 10 11.98 6.43 -1.40
C PRO A 10 10.83 6.39 -2.41
N GLU A 11 11.09 6.73 -3.66
CA GLU A 11 10.06 6.66 -4.69
C GLU A 11 9.82 5.18 -5.01
N GLY A 12 8.73 4.62 -4.46
CA GLY A 12 8.25 3.28 -4.80
C GLY A 12 7.09 3.34 -5.81
N PRO A 13 6.74 2.18 -6.41
CA PRO A 13 5.67 2.07 -7.39
C PRO A 13 4.28 2.40 -6.84
N MET A 14 3.99 2.08 -5.58
CA MET A 14 2.78 2.49 -4.88
C MET A 14 2.79 4.00 -4.67
N LYS A 15 1.69 4.67 -5.02
CA LYS A 15 1.48 6.09 -4.73
C LYS A 15 0.19 6.23 -3.92
N PRO A 16 -0.01 7.33 -3.17
CA PRO A 16 -1.29 7.62 -2.54
C PRO A 16 -2.45 7.49 -3.54
N GLY A 17 -3.47 6.72 -3.19
CA GLY A 17 -4.55 6.33 -4.09
C GLY A 17 -5.40 5.20 -3.53
N ILE A 18 -6.42 4.84 -4.29
CA ILE A 18 -7.34 3.75 -4.02
C ILE A 18 -7.03 2.63 -5.01
N TYR A 19 -6.74 1.45 -4.48
CA TYR A 19 -6.40 0.27 -5.26
C TYR A 19 -7.33 -0.89 -4.93
N ALA A 20 -7.74 -1.65 -5.93
CA ALA A 20 -8.41 -2.92 -5.75
C ALA A 20 -7.39 -4.05 -5.63
N TYR A 21 -7.65 -5.01 -4.77
CA TYR A 21 -6.97 -6.30 -4.79
C TYR A 21 -7.93 -7.43 -4.41
N GLU A 22 -7.59 -8.65 -4.79
CA GLU A 22 -8.31 -9.85 -4.37
C GLU A 22 -7.64 -10.40 -3.10
N ALA A 23 -8.41 -10.49 -2.03
CA ALA A 23 -7.96 -11.10 -0.79
C ALA A 23 -7.84 -12.64 -0.96
N PRO A 24 -7.08 -13.33 -0.10
CA PRO A 24 -6.87 -14.78 -0.22
C PRO A 24 -8.16 -15.63 -0.15
N ASP A 25 -9.24 -15.07 0.39
CA ASP A 25 -10.56 -15.69 0.45
C ASP A 25 -11.39 -15.52 -0.84
N GLY A 26 -10.82 -14.86 -1.87
CA GLY A 26 -11.45 -14.58 -3.16
C GLY A 26 -12.35 -13.34 -3.14
N SER A 27 -12.40 -12.60 -2.04
CA SER A 27 -13.19 -11.37 -1.95
C SER A 27 -12.43 -10.16 -2.52
N THR A 28 -13.15 -9.21 -3.09
CA THR A 28 -12.56 -7.95 -3.56
C THR A 28 -12.47 -6.94 -2.41
N HIS A 29 -11.26 -6.45 -2.20
CA HIS A 29 -10.94 -5.43 -1.22
C HIS A 29 -10.45 -4.15 -1.92
N ARG A 30 -10.64 -3.02 -1.24
CA ARG A 30 -10.13 -1.72 -1.64
C ARG A 30 -9.16 -1.21 -0.58
N MET A 31 -7.92 -1.06 -0.99
CA MET A 31 -6.87 -0.46 -0.17
C MET A 31 -6.76 1.03 -0.50
N VAL A 32 -6.94 1.88 0.50
CA VAL A 32 -6.79 3.33 0.40
C VAL A 32 -5.47 3.72 1.03
N PHE A 33 -4.52 4.18 0.22
CA PHE A 33 -3.26 4.76 0.68
C PHE A 33 -3.32 6.28 0.68
N GLN A 34 -3.01 6.89 1.81
CA GLN A 34 -2.74 8.32 1.96
C GLN A 34 -1.27 8.50 2.33
N GLU A 35 -0.76 9.73 2.51
CA GLU A 35 0.68 10.03 2.63
C GLU A 35 1.45 9.14 3.62
N SER A 36 0.85 8.76 4.75
CA SER A 36 1.50 7.92 5.77
C SER A 36 0.56 6.90 6.41
N THR A 37 -0.66 6.78 5.89
CA THR A 37 -1.70 5.90 6.42
C THR A 37 -2.31 5.04 5.32
N TYR A 38 -2.80 3.87 5.71
CA TYR A 38 -3.60 3.02 4.84
C TYR A 38 -4.88 2.58 5.55
N ALA A 39 -5.90 2.29 4.76
CA ALA A 39 -7.12 1.62 5.20
C ALA A 39 -7.51 0.54 4.20
N ASP A 40 -7.72 -0.68 4.67
CA ASP A 40 -8.27 -1.79 3.90
C ASP A 40 -9.78 -1.86 4.11
N MET A 41 -10.54 -1.84 3.02
CA MET A 41 -12.00 -1.90 3.02
C MET A 41 -12.47 -3.08 2.16
N ALA A 42 -13.14 -4.04 2.78
CA ALA A 42 -13.90 -5.04 2.04
C ALA A 42 -15.15 -4.39 1.40
N ASP A 43 -15.46 -4.71 0.14
CA ASP A 43 -16.50 -4.01 -0.64
C ASP A 43 -17.91 -4.00 0.00
N ASN A 44 -18.20 -4.96 0.87
CA ASN A 44 -19.49 -5.11 1.53
C ASN A 44 -19.47 -4.78 3.03
N VAL A 45 -18.37 -4.23 3.55
CA VAL A 45 -18.23 -3.89 4.96
C VAL A 45 -18.18 -2.36 5.11
N PRO A 46 -19.06 -1.75 5.92
CA PRO A 46 -19.16 -0.28 6.03
C PRO A 46 -18.00 0.36 6.81
N LYS A 47 -17.07 -0.44 7.33
CA LYS A 47 -15.89 0.01 8.09
C LYS A 47 -14.64 -0.67 7.54
N PRO A 48 -13.47 -0.03 7.64
CA PRO A 48 -12.20 -0.68 7.34
C PRO A 48 -12.05 -1.95 8.17
N VAL A 49 -11.57 -3.01 7.51
CA VAL A 49 -11.22 -4.27 8.19
C VAL A 49 -9.82 -4.17 8.80
N GLU A 50 -8.97 -3.32 8.24
CA GLU A 50 -7.66 -2.98 8.78
C GLU A 50 -7.31 -1.52 8.48
N GLU A 51 -6.61 -0.87 9.40
CA GLU A 51 -6.04 0.46 9.21
C GLU A 51 -4.65 0.49 9.82
N GLY A 52 -3.83 1.41 9.35
CA GLY A 52 -2.47 1.51 9.86
C GLY A 52 -1.67 2.63 9.23
N THR A 53 -0.37 2.59 9.47
CA THR A 53 0.60 3.49 8.83
C THR A 53 1.45 2.72 7.85
N TRP A 54 2.00 3.41 6.87
CA TRP A 54 2.99 2.81 5.98
C TRP A 54 4.16 3.77 5.79
N LYS A 55 5.32 3.19 5.54
CA LYS A 55 6.56 3.91 5.26
C LYS A 55 7.43 3.06 4.36
N ARG A 56 8.37 3.69 3.66
CA ARG A 56 9.38 2.96 2.89
C ARG A 56 10.70 2.91 3.63
N ARG A 57 11.30 1.72 3.64
CA ARG A 57 12.58 1.46 4.29
C ARG A 57 13.32 0.41 3.47
N ASP A 58 14.60 0.64 3.18
CA ASP A 58 15.44 -0.34 2.49
C ASP A 58 14.86 -0.83 1.14
N ALA A 59 14.21 0.08 0.39
CA ALA A 59 13.47 -0.18 -0.86
C ALA A 59 12.22 -1.08 -0.73
N GLN A 60 11.77 -1.35 0.50
CA GLN A 60 10.55 -2.10 0.83
C GLN A 60 9.45 -1.18 1.36
N LEU A 61 8.21 -1.59 1.19
CA LEU A 61 7.04 -0.97 1.82
C LEU A 61 6.75 -1.63 3.15
N CYS A 62 6.94 -0.93 4.25
CA CYS A 62 6.60 -1.42 5.58
C CYS A 62 5.26 -0.84 6.01
N MET A 63 4.29 -1.71 6.30
CA MET A 63 2.98 -1.37 6.80
C MET A 63 2.89 -1.78 8.27
N THR A 64 2.45 -0.86 9.13
CA THR A 64 2.24 -1.08 10.57
C THR A 64 0.75 -1.03 10.86
N SER A 65 0.20 -2.15 11.31
CA SER A 65 -1.21 -2.25 11.68
C SER A 65 -1.51 -1.41 12.92
N ALA A 66 -2.56 -0.59 12.88
CA ALA A 66 -3.03 0.17 14.04
C ALA A 66 -3.66 -0.74 15.11
N ALA A 67 -4.22 -1.89 14.71
CA ALA A 67 -4.91 -2.79 15.61
C ALA A 67 -3.94 -3.64 16.45
N SER A 68 -2.84 -4.12 15.85
CA SER A 68 -1.89 -5.02 16.51
C SER A 68 -0.52 -4.39 16.79
N GLY A 69 -0.18 -3.27 16.12
CA GLY A 69 1.17 -2.71 16.13
C GLY A 69 2.19 -3.55 15.35
N ALA A 70 1.77 -4.64 14.71
CA ALA A 70 2.66 -5.47 13.90
C ALA A 70 3.12 -4.71 12.66
N GLU A 71 4.42 -4.74 12.38
CA GLU A 71 5.01 -4.19 11.16
C GLU A 71 5.37 -5.34 10.21
N LEU A 72 4.93 -5.21 8.96
CA LEU A 72 5.26 -6.13 7.88
C LEU A 72 5.85 -5.33 6.71
N CYS A 73 7.02 -5.75 6.24
CA CYS A 73 7.68 -5.15 5.09
C CYS A 73 7.50 -6.03 3.86
N PHE A 74 7.17 -5.39 2.74
CA PHE A 74 6.84 -6.00 1.47
C PHE A 74 7.77 -5.50 0.39
N ASP A 75 8.15 -6.41 -0.52
CA ASP A 75 8.79 -6.02 -1.77
C ASP A 75 7.73 -5.45 -2.71
N GLU A 76 7.95 -4.21 -3.15
CA GLU A 76 7.08 -3.48 -4.06
C GLU A 76 7.58 -3.64 -5.51
N LYS A 77 6.68 -3.97 -6.44
CA LYS A 77 6.98 -4.00 -7.88
C LYS A 77 5.90 -3.28 -8.68
N ALA A 78 6.31 -2.48 -9.68
CA ALA A 78 5.39 -1.82 -10.59
C ALA A 78 4.67 -2.81 -11.51
N GLU A 79 3.38 -2.58 -11.76
CA GLU A 79 2.58 -3.31 -12.75
C GLU A 79 2.21 -2.39 -13.93
N ALA A 80 1.86 -2.99 -15.07
CA ALA A 80 1.67 -2.26 -16.34
C ALA A 80 0.52 -1.23 -16.32
N ASP A 81 -0.49 -1.45 -15.48
CA ASP A 81 -1.72 -0.64 -15.43
C ASP A 81 -1.65 0.54 -14.44
N GLY A 82 -0.43 0.94 -14.04
CA GLY A 82 -0.24 1.94 -12.97
C GLY A 82 -0.54 1.42 -11.57
N GLY A 83 -0.82 0.11 -11.46
CA GLY A 83 -0.87 -0.63 -10.21
C GLY A 83 0.51 -1.08 -9.73
N PHE A 84 0.52 -1.89 -8.68
CA PHE A 84 1.74 -2.48 -8.13
C PHE A 84 1.44 -3.85 -7.50
N SER A 85 2.47 -4.64 -7.22
CA SER A 85 2.35 -5.86 -6.44
C SER A 85 3.17 -5.76 -5.16
N LEU A 86 2.65 -6.30 -4.06
CA LEU A 86 3.36 -6.50 -2.80
C LEU A 86 3.67 -7.97 -2.61
N SER A 87 4.92 -8.29 -2.33
CA SER A 87 5.35 -9.64 -2.02
C SER A 87 5.92 -9.73 -0.61
N ALA A 88 5.47 -10.68 0.19
CA ALA A 88 6.07 -11.04 1.48
C ALA A 88 5.88 -12.54 1.76
N ASN A 89 6.89 -13.18 2.34
CA ASN A 89 6.85 -14.59 2.74
C ASN A 89 6.39 -15.56 1.61
N GLY A 90 6.73 -15.26 0.36
CA GLY A 90 6.35 -16.06 -0.82
C GLY A 90 4.91 -15.83 -1.32
N VAL A 91 4.12 -14.98 -0.66
CA VAL A 91 2.79 -14.56 -1.12
C VAL A 91 2.95 -13.24 -1.88
N THR A 92 2.29 -13.13 -3.03
CA THR A 92 2.25 -11.90 -3.84
C THR A 92 0.82 -11.45 -4.04
N THR A 93 0.53 -10.23 -3.63
CA THR A 93 -0.78 -9.59 -3.80
C THR A 93 -0.66 -8.50 -4.85
N ARG A 94 -1.56 -8.50 -5.84
CA ARG A 94 -1.59 -7.49 -6.90
C ARG A 94 -2.65 -6.43 -6.61
N PHE A 95 -2.25 -5.18 -6.77
CA PHE A 95 -3.07 -4.00 -6.55
C PHE A 95 -3.30 -3.28 -7.87
N SER A 96 -4.55 -3.19 -8.30
CA SER A 96 -4.96 -2.46 -9.50
C SER A 96 -5.44 -1.07 -9.11
N LEU A 97 -4.89 -0.02 -9.74
CA LEU A 97 -5.27 1.35 -9.44
C LEU A 97 -6.74 1.61 -9.85
N LEU A 98 -7.56 2.06 -8.88
CA LEU A 98 -8.94 2.47 -9.14
C LEU A 98 -9.06 3.99 -9.26
N ALA A 99 -8.38 4.73 -8.39
CA ALA A 99 -8.40 6.19 -8.38
C ALA A 99 -7.16 6.74 -7.68
N ASN A 100 -6.58 7.83 -8.21
CA ASN A 100 -5.49 8.53 -7.52
C ASN A 100 -6.03 9.37 -6.36
N ALA A 101 -5.28 9.46 -5.27
CA ALA A 101 -5.57 10.45 -4.23
C ALA A 101 -5.30 11.83 -4.82
N ARG A 102 -6.32 12.70 -4.76
CA ARG A 102 -6.34 13.99 -5.44
C ARG A 102 -5.66 15.07 -4.62
#